data_AF-A0A839Y2K8-F1
#
_entry.id   AF-A0A839Y2K8-F1
#
_cell.length_a   1.000
_cell.length_b   1.000
_cell.length_c   1.000
_cell.angle_alpha   90.00
_cell.angle_beta   90.00
_cell.angle_gamma   90.00
#
_symmetry.space_group_name_H-M   'P 1'
#
loop_
_entity.id
_entity.type
_entity.pdbx_description
1 polymer ?
#
loop_
_entity_poly.entity_id
_entity_poly.type
_entity_poly.pdbx_seq_one_letter_code
_entity_poly.pdbx_strand_id
1 'polypeptide(L)'
;MTVVLVDVANAVGSRPDGWWRDRAGATTRLLDRLAPLLGTEFTGPDGATVSVGALVAVVEGRARHVAAPPGVRVVRAEGNGDDALAAVAAELADGGDALLVVTSDRGLRDRLPATARVTGPGWLLAAADAAAG
;
A
#
# COMPACT_ATOMS: atom_id res chain seq x y z
N MET A 1 -9.52 -4.49 13.25
CA MET A 1 -8.23 -4.80 12.61
C MET A 1 -7.82 -3.58 11.79
N THR A 2 -6.65 -3.57 11.12
CA THR A 2 -6.24 -2.47 10.23
C THR A 2 -6.20 -2.94 8.78
N VAL A 3 -6.84 -2.18 7.88
CA VAL A 3 -6.64 -2.30 6.44
C VAL A 3 -5.47 -1.40 6.04
N VAL A 4 -4.45 -1.99 5.41
CA VAL A 4 -3.32 -1.23 4.85
C VAL A 4 -3.55 -1.05 3.36
N LEU A 5 -3.79 0.19 2.95
CA LEU A 5 -3.97 0.61 1.56
C LEU A 5 -2.67 1.20 1.03
N VAL A 6 -2.11 0.64 -0.04
CA VAL A 6 -0.79 0.98 -0.55
C VAL A 6 -0.89 1.63 -1.92
N ASP A 7 -0.30 2.81 -2.04
CA ASP A 7 0.05 3.42 -3.32
C ASP A 7 1.30 2.73 -3.87
N VAL A 8 1.09 1.82 -4.82
CA VAL A 8 2.16 0.95 -5.32
C VAL A 8 3.15 1.73 -6.18
N ALA A 9 2.68 2.70 -6.96
CA ALA A 9 3.56 3.52 -7.80
C ALA A 9 4.50 4.38 -6.94
N ASN A 10 3.97 4.99 -5.88
CA ASN A 10 4.78 5.72 -4.91
C ASN A 10 5.75 4.81 -4.16
N ALA A 11 5.30 3.62 -3.73
CA ALA A 11 6.15 2.68 -3.02
C ALA A 11 7.30 2.12 -3.87
N VAL A 12 7.02 1.72 -5.12
CA VAL A 12 8.06 1.31 -6.08
C VAL A 12 9.02 2.47 -6.36
N GLY A 13 8.49 3.68 -6.57
CA GLY A 13 9.29 4.88 -6.83
C GLY A 13 10.20 5.30 -5.66
N SER A 14 9.91 4.85 -4.44
CA SER A 14 10.68 5.19 -3.24
C SER A 14 12.01 4.44 -3.10
N ARG A 15 12.24 3.38 -3.90
CA ARG A 15 13.49 2.58 -3.87
C ARG A 15 14.29 2.74 -5.17
N PRO A 16 15.61 3.00 -5.11
CA PRO A 16 16.47 3.07 -6.29
C PRO A 16 16.93 1.67 -6.74
N ASP A 17 15.99 0.78 -7.06
CA ASP A 17 16.25 -0.64 -7.38
C ASP A 17 16.27 -0.96 -8.89
N GLY A 18 16.24 0.07 -9.74
CA GLY A 18 16.16 -0.11 -11.19
C GLY A 18 14.75 -0.25 -11.76
N TRP A 19 13.69 0.01 -10.96
CA TRP A 19 12.28 -0.15 -11.37
C TRP A 19 11.90 0.48 -12.72
N TRP A 20 12.59 1.55 -13.15
CA TRP A 20 12.28 2.22 -14.42
C TRP A 20 12.52 1.32 -15.64
N ARG A 21 13.39 0.31 -15.52
CA ARG A 21 13.68 -0.68 -16.58
C ARG A 21 12.63 -1.79 -16.63
N ASP A 22 12.10 -2.17 -15.48
CA ASP A 22 11.12 -3.25 -15.34
C ASP A 22 10.11 -2.92 -14.23
N ARG A 23 9.09 -2.13 -14.60
CA ARG A 23 8.09 -1.64 -13.66
C ARG A 23 7.15 -2.76 -13.18
N ALA A 24 6.84 -3.71 -14.07
CA ALA A 24 5.99 -4.84 -13.73
C ALA A 24 6.69 -5.78 -12.74
N GLY A 25 7.94 -6.16 -13.00
CA GLY A 25 8.69 -7.02 -12.08
C GLY A 25 9.00 -6.32 -10.75
N ALA A 26 9.30 -5.01 -10.74
CA ALA A 26 9.46 -4.27 -9.49
C ALA A 26 8.17 -4.27 -8.65
N THR A 27 7.02 -4.11 -9.31
CA THR A 27 5.72 -4.18 -8.65
C THR A 27 5.44 -5.58 -8.11
N THR A 28 5.65 -6.63 -8.90
CA THR A 28 5.46 -8.02 -8.45
C THR A 28 6.30 -8.31 -7.21
N ARG A 29 7.60 -7.99 -7.23
CA ARG A 29 8.49 -8.18 -6.08
C ARG A 29 8.03 -7.39 -4.85
N LEU A 30 7.51 -6.18 -5.03
CA LEU A 30 6.94 -5.41 -3.92
C LEU A 30 5.73 -6.14 -3.32
N LEU A 31 4.75 -6.55 -4.15
CA LEU A 31 3.55 -7.22 -3.66
C LEU A 31 3.88 -8.54 -2.94
N ASP A 32 4.80 -9.34 -3.48
CA ASP A 32 5.26 -10.58 -2.86
C ASP A 32 5.92 -10.32 -1.50
N ARG A 33 6.64 -9.21 -1.36
CA ARG A 33 7.26 -8.79 -0.09
C ARG A 33 6.25 -8.29 0.94
N LEU A 34 5.14 -7.71 0.48
CA LEU A 34 4.08 -7.21 1.37
C LEU A 34 3.14 -8.32 1.84
N ALA A 35 2.90 -9.36 1.03
CA ALA A 35 1.95 -10.43 1.35
C ALA A 35 2.15 -11.08 2.74
N PRO A 36 3.39 -11.33 3.21
CA PRO A 36 3.63 -11.87 4.55
C PRO A 36 3.20 -10.97 5.71
N LEU A 37 2.95 -9.68 5.48
CA LEU A 37 2.46 -8.78 6.53
C LEU A 37 1.02 -9.10 6.95
N LEU A 38 0.24 -9.80 6.13
CA LEU A 38 -1.14 -10.16 6.48
C LEU A 38 -1.16 -11.02 7.76
N GLY A 39 -1.95 -10.61 8.75
CA GLY A 39 -2.04 -11.28 10.04
C GLY A 39 -0.90 -10.98 11.01
N THR A 40 0.05 -10.13 10.63
CA THR A 40 1.13 -9.68 11.52
C THR A 40 0.75 -8.42 12.30
N GLU A 41 1.51 -8.15 13.36
CA GLU A 41 1.45 -6.91 14.11
C GLU A 41 2.81 -6.21 14.07
N PHE A 42 2.80 -4.89 13.93
CA PHE A 42 4.01 -4.06 14.05
C PHE A 42 3.71 -2.70 14.66
N THR A 43 4.75 -2.01 15.12
CA THR A 43 4.64 -0.67 15.68
C THR A 43 4.34 0.35 14.58
N GLY A 44 3.17 0.96 14.68
CA GLY A 44 2.65 2.05 13.86
C GLY A 44 3.54 3.29 13.82
N PRO A 45 3.33 4.18 12.84
CA PRO A 45 4.08 5.44 12.72
C PRO A 45 3.90 6.38 13.93
N ASP A 46 2.81 6.21 14.67
CA ASP A 46 2.42 6.92 15.90
C ASP A 46 2.86 6.17 17.18
N GLY A 47 3.57 5.05 17.05
CA GLY A 47 3.92 4.17 18.16
C GLY A 47 2.80 3.20 18.57
N ALA A 48 1.60 3.29 17.98
CA ALA A 48 0.51 2.37 18.29
C ALA A 48 0.63 1.06 17.50
N THR A 49 0.20 -0.06 18.07
CA THR A 49 0.21 -1.34 17.34
C THR A 49 -0.71 -1.29 16.12
N VAL A 50 -0.22 -1.78 14.98
CA VAL A 50 -0.99 -2.00 13.76
C VAL A 50 -1.11 -3.50 13.53
N SER A 51 -2.30 -4.05 13.77
CA SER A 51 -2.65 -5.44 13.43
C SER A 51 -3.22 -5.50 12.01
N VAL A 52 -2.50 -6.12 11.08
CA VAL A 52 -2.85 -6.13 9.64
C VAL A 52 -3.93 -7.17 9.37
N GLY A 53 -5.17 -6.72 9.18
CA GLY A 53 -6.30 -7.57 8.82
C GLY A 53 -6.51 -7.72 7.31
N ALA A 54 -6.08 -6.73 6.53
CA ALA A 54 -6.14 -6.78 5.08
C ALA A 54 -5.06 -5.91 4.43
N LEU A 55 -4.59 -6.34 3.26
CA LEU A 55 -3.68 -5.61 2.40
C LEU A 55 -4.39 -5.28 1.09
N VAL A 56 -4.44 -3.99 0.75
CA VAL A 56 -5.01 -3.49 -0.50
C VAL A 56 -3.94 -2.69 -1.24
N ALA A 57 -3.69 -3.02 -2.50
CA ALA A 57 -2.64 -2.41 -3.31
C ALA A 57 -3.24 -1.80 -4.58
N VAL A 58 -3.06 -0.50 -4.77
CA VAL A 58 -3.50 0.21 -5.99
C VAL A 58 -2.37 0.22 -7.01
N VAL A 59 -2.58 -0.43 -8.14
CA VAL A 59 -1.63 -0.49 -9.26
C VAL A 59 -2.14 0.31 -10.45
N GLU A 60 -1.23 0.90 -11.22
CA GLU A 60 -1.56 1.72 -12.38
C GLU A 60 -0.62 1.49 -13.58
N GLY A 61 -1.01 2.04 -14.72
CA GLY A 61 -0.16 2.15 -15.91
C GLY A 61 0.42 0.82 -16.40
N ARG A 62 1.74 0.78 -16.56
CA ARG A 62 2.49 -0.40 -17.07
C ARG A 62 2.50 -1.58 -16.10
N ALA A 63 2.22 -1.34 -14.81
CA ALA A 63 2.18 -2.40 -13.80
C ALA A 63 0.75 -2.88 -13.50
N ARG A 64 -0.29 -2.33 -14.15
CA ARG A 64 -1.69 -2.68 -13.83
C ARG A 64 -2.04 -4.17 -13.98
N HIS A 65 -1.28 -4.90 -14.80
CA HIS A 65 -1.53 -6.31 -15.14
C HIS A 65 -0.81 -7.31 -14.25
N VAL A 66 -0.11 -6.86 -13.20
CA VAL A 66 0.52 -7.78 -12.25
C VAL A 66 -0.53 -8.68 -11.59
N ALA A 67 -0.10 -9.91 -11.31
CA ALA A 67 -0.90 -10.84 -10.55
C ALA A 67 -1.02 -10.36 -9.10
N ALA A 68 -2.16 -10.67 -8.48
CA ALA A 68 -2.33 -10.48 -7.05
C ALA A 68 -1.76 -11.71 -6.32
N PRO A 69 -0.76 -11.55 -5.44
CA PRO A 69 -0.34 -12.66 -4.59
C PRO A 69 -1.43 -12.99 -3.56
N PRO A 70 -1.44 -14.20 -2.99
CA PRO A 70 -2.37 -14.58 -1.93
C PRO A 70 -2.34 -13.57 -0.77
N GLY A 71 -3.52 -13.20 -0.28
CA GLY A 71 -3.65 -12.26 0.84
C GLY A 71 -3.56 -10.77 0.49
N VAL A 72 -3.33 -10.41 -0.78
CA VAL A 72 -3.30 -9.00 -1.23
C VAL A 72 -4.43 -8.75 -2.24
N ARG A 73 -5.34 -7.83 -1.92
CA ARG A 73 -6.34 -7.31 -2.87
C ARG A 73 -5.66 -6.29 -3.79
N VAL A 74 -5.53 -6.61 -5.08
CA VAL A 74 -5.01 -5.66 -6.08
C VAL A 74 -6.15 -4.90 -6.75
N VAL A 75 -6.18 -3.58 -6.57
CA VAL A 75 -7.07 -2.66 -7.28
C VAL A 75 -6.31 -2.08 -8.47
N ARG A 76 -6.91 -2.16 -9.66
CA ARG A 76 -6.29 -1.70 -10.91
C ARG A 76 -6.91 -0.37 -11.32
N ALA A 77 -6.13 0.70 -11.25
CA ALA A 77 -6.56 2.01 -11.73
C ALA A 77 -6.68 1.99 -13.26
N GLU A 78 -7.87 2.31 -13.78
CA GLU A 78 -8.09 2.49 -15.23
C GLU A 78 -7.46 3.80 -15.74
N GLY A 79 -7.39 4.81 -14.86
CA GLY A 79 -6.79 6.12 -15.12
C GLY A 79 -5.66 6.44 -14.13
N ASN A 80 -5.80 7.56 -13.42
CA ASN A 80 -4.84 8.02 -12.43
C ASN A 80 -4.88 7.15 -11.16
N GLY A 81 -3.72 6.67 -10.70
CA GLY A 81 -3.57 5.94 -9.43
C GLY A 81 -4.06 6.73 -8.20
N ASP A 82 -3.85 8.04 -8.16
CA ASP A 82 -4.27 8.90 -7.05
C ASP A 82 -5.79 8.92 -6.88
N ASP A 83 -6.52 9.00 -8.00
CA ASP A 83 -7.98 9.02 -8.01
C ASP A 83 -8.54 7.67 -7.55
N ALA A 84 -7.95 6.57 -8.03
CA ALA A 84 -8.31 5.24 -7.60
C ALA A 84 -7.99 5.02 -6.11
N LEU A 85 -6.84 5.49 -5.62
CA LEU A 85 -6.46 5.37 -4.22
C LEU A 85 -7.41 6.15 -3.30
N ALA A 86 -7.73 7.40 -3.64
CA ALA A 86 -8.67 8.20 -2.86
C ALA A 86 -10.07 7.57 -2.82
N ALA A 87 -10.56 7.05 -3.96
CA ALA A 87 -11.85 6.36 -4.03
C ALA A 87 -11.89 5.09 -3.17
N VAL A 88 -10.85 4.25 -3.24
CA VAL A 88 -10.73 3.04 -2.41
C VAL A 88 -10.57 3.39 -0.94
N ALA A 89 -9.83 4.45 -0.61
CA ALA A 89 -9.69 4.92 0.77
C ALA A 89 -11.05 5.31 1.36
N ALA A 90 -11.90 6.00 0.58
CA ALA A 90 -13.27 6.34 1.00
C ALA A 90 -14.11 5.08 1.24
N GLU A 91 -14.11 4.11 0.30
CA GLU A 91 -14.82 2.83 0.45
C GLU A 91 -14.39 2.08 1.73
N LEU A 92 -13.08 2.01 1.98
CA LEU A 92 -12.54 1.27 3.12
C LEU A 92 -12.78 1.97 4.46
N ALA A 93 -12.79 3.30 4.49
CA ALA A 93 -13.05 4.06 5.70
C ALA A 93 -14.48 3.85 6.25
N ASP A 94 -15.43 3.49 5.39
CA ASP A 94 -16.80 3.15 5.77
C ASP A 94 -16.93 1.71 6.31
N GLY A 95 -15.89 0.88 6.17
CA GLY A 95 -15.89 -0.56 6.48
C GLY A 95 -15.72 -0.93 7.96
N GLY A 96 -15.62 0.03 8.87
CA GLY A 96 -15.53 -0.18 10.32
C GLY A 96 -14.15 -0.60 10.86
N ASP A 97 -13.24 -1.10 10.00
CA ASP A 97 -11.84 -1.31 10.35
C ASP A 97 -11.03 0.00 10.31
N ALA A 98 -9.91 0.04 11.04
CA ALA A 98 -8.99 1.17 10.95
C ALA A 98 -8.31 1.19 9.57
N LEU A 99 -8.16 2.38 8.97
CA LEU A 99 -7.50 2.54 7.68
C LEU A 99 -6.10 3.17 7.86
N LEU A 100 -5.09 2.50 7.30
CA LEU A 100 -3.73 3.04 7.14
C LEU A 100 -3.38 3.13 5.66
N VAL A 101 -3.18 4.35 5.17
CA VAL A 101 -2.78 4.62 3.78
C VAL A 101 -1.27 4.84 3.72
N VAL A 102 -0.61 4.17 2.77
CA VAL A 102 0.83 4.25 2.56
C VAL A 102 1.11 5.03 1.29
N THR A 103 1.46 6.31 1.45
CA THR A 103 1.91 7.19 0.36
C THR A 103 2.73 8.35 0.92
N SER A 104 3.74 8.78 0.15
CA SER A 104 4.50 10.01 0.42
C SER A 104 3.99 11.24 -0.34
N ASP A 105 2.98 11.08 -1.20
CA ASP A 105 2.40 12.20 -1.96
C ASP A 105 1.58 13.12 -1.06
N ARG A 106 1.93 14.41 -1.04
CA ARG A 106 1.25 15.41 -0.19
C ARG A 106 -0.09 15.85 -0.78
N GLY A 107 -0.20 15.99 -2.10
CA GLY A 107 -1.46 16.38 -2.73
C GLY A 107 -2.51 15.28 -2.61
N LEU A 108 -2.09 14.01 -2.64
CA LEU A 108 -2.98 12.88 -2.41
C LEU A 108 -3.48 12.81 -0.97
N ARG A 109 -2.63 13.13 0.01
CA ARG A 109 -3.01 13.13 1.44
C ARG A 109 -4.21 14.03 1.73
N ASP A 110 -4.26 15.20 1.10
CA ASP A 110 -5.35 16.16 1.28
C ASP A 110 -6.71 15.64 0.76
N ARG A 111 -6.69 14.55 -0.02
CA ARG A 111 -7.88 13.92 -0.61
C ARG A 111 -8.37 12.69 0.16
N LEU A 112 -7.62 12.25 1.18
CA LEU A 112 -7.95 11.06 1.95
C LEU A 112 -9.02 11.36 3.03
N PRO A 113 -9.79 10.36 3.46
CA PRO A 113 -10.71 10.51 4.58
C PRO A 113 -9.99 11.00 5.85
N ALA A 114 -10.61 11.89 6.62
CA ALA A 114 -10.01 12.45 7.83
C ALA A 114 -9.68 11.40 8.91
N THR A 115 -10.34 10.24 8.87
CA THR A 115 -10.12 9.11 9.77
C THR A 115 -8.94 8.23 9.34
N ALA A 116 -8.46 8.37 8.11
CA ALA A 116 -7.35 7.58 7.60
C ALA A 116 -6.03 8.03 8.24
N ARG A 117 -5.29 7.08 8.82
CA ARG A 117 -3.88 7.31 9.18
C ARG A 117 -3.04 7.25 7.91
N VAL A 118 -1.97 8.05 7.84
CA VAL A 118 -1.08 8.06 6.67
C VAL A 118 0.37 7.88 7.08
N THR A 119 1.10 7.04 6.35
CA THR A 119 2.54 6.85 6.48
C THR A 119 3.24 6.80 5.12
N GLY A 120 4.56 6.88 5.11
CA GLY A 120 5.37 6.78 3.89
C GLY A 120 5.77 5.33 3.57
N PRO A 121 6.14 5.04 2.31
CA PRO A 121 6.57 3.69 1.91
C PRO A 121 7.75 3.14 2.70
N GLY A 122 8.71 3.99 3.09
CA GLY A 122 9.90 3.54 3.82
C GLY A 122 9.58 2.79 5.12
N TRP A 123 8.52 3.19 5.83
CA TRP A 123 8.09 2.51 7.05
C TRP A 123 7.47 1.13 6.74
N LEU A 124 6.60 1.05 5.72
CA LEU A 124 5.97 -0.22 5.32
C LEU A 124 7.02 -1.22 4.85
N LEU A 125 8.00 -0.72 4.07
CA LEU A 125 9.11 -1.53 3.58
C LEU A 125 9.97 -2.02 4.74
N ALA A 126 10.27 -1.19 5.74
CA ALA A 126 11.00 -1.66 6.92
C ALA A 126 10.24 -2.76 7.69
N ALA A 127 8.92 -2.64 7.82
CA ALA A 127 8.08 -3.68 8.44
C ALA A 127 8.13 -4.99 7.62
N ALA A 128 8.03 -4.90 6.29
CA ALA A 128 8.14 -6.05 5.41
C ALA A 128 9.52 -6.72 5.47
N ASP A 129 10.58 -5.92 5.62
CA ASP A 129 11.96 -6.40 5.75
C ASP A 129 12.15 -7.18 7.06
N ALA A 130 11.54 -6.70 8.15
CA ALA A 130 11.56 -7.36 9.45
C ALA A 130 10.74 -8.66 9.47
N ALA A 131 9.62 -8.73 8.75
CA ALA A 131 8.78 -9.94 8.68
C ALA A 131 9.38 -11.06 7.82
N ALA A 132 10.38 -10.74 6.98
CA ALA A 132 11.05 -11.70 6.08
C ALA A 132 12.32 -12.34 6.67
N GLY A 133 12.76 -11.89 7.86
CA GLY A 133 13.94 -12.40 8.58
C GLY A 133 13.56 -13.24 9.80
#